data_AF-A0A0L0BXN8-F1
#
_entry.id   AF-A0A0L0BXN8-F1
#
_cell.length_a   1.000
_cell.length_b   1.000
_cell.length_c   1.000
_cell.angle_alpha   90.00
_cell.angle_beta   90.00
_cell.angle_gamma   90.00
#
_symmetry.space_group_name_H-M   'P 1'
#
loop_
_entity.id
_entity.type
_entity.pdbx_description
1 polymer ?
#
loop_
_entity_poly.entity_id
_entity_poly.type
_entity_poly.pdbx_seq_one_letter_code
_entity_poly.pdbx_strand_id
1 'polypeptide(L)'
;MFLKYLLMCCLLQQVVSQEMKDNCKFAHDILESSVKNLQTSKENCDQIFGQCFSEDSDNAQNGKCIEEHNDCITMVLYQYQDSIKESDYAMQLFTESLSNADGTCHAVCKYNLVFMKLVEKSMLCGLYSS
;
A
#
# COMPACT_ATOMS: atom_id res chain seq x y z
N MET A 1 41.48 2.88 -12.43
CA MET A 1 40.19 2.71 -13.13
C MET A 1 39.02 2.40 -12.20
N PHE A 2 39.23 1.71 -11.06
CA PHE A 2 38.18 1.39 -10.07
C PHE A 2 37.49 2.61 -9.43
N LEU A 3 38.23 3.69 -9.16
CA LEU A 3 37.68 4.89 -8.50
C LEU A 3 36.61 5.63 -9.33
N LYS A 4 36.72 5.60 -10.67
CA LYS A 4 35.72 6.21 -11.57
C LYS A 4 34.40 5.46 -11.60
N TYR A 5 34.44 4.12 -11.42
CA TYR A 5 33.24 3.29 -11.36
C TYR A 5 32.48 3.49 -10.05
N LEU A 6 33.18 3.60 -8.91
CA LEU A 6 32.57 3.95 -7.63
C LEU A 6 31.89 5.33 -7.65
N LEU A 7 32.55 6.34 -8.23
CA LEU A 7 31.97 7.68 -8.40
C LEU A 7 30.75 7.69 -9.31
N MET A 8 30.75 6.93 -10.42
CA MET A 8 29.56 6.78 -11.27
C MET A 8 28.40 6.08 -10.54
N CYS A 9 28.67 5.02 -9.78
CA CYS A 9 27.63 4.33 -9.01
C CYS A 9 26.99 5.23 -7.95
N CYS A 10 27.78 6.04 -7.23
CA CYS A 10 27.26 7.00 -6.26
C CYS A 10 26.47 8.15 -6.94
N LEU A 11 26.94 8.64 -8.08
CA LEU A 11 26.24 9.67 -8.85
C LEU A 11 24.91 9.14 -9.43
N LEU A 12 24.88 7.90 -9.92
CA LEU A 12 23.64 7.26 -10.39
C LEU A 12 22.65 7.04 -9.24
N GLN A 13 23.10 6.60 -8.06
CA GLN A 13 22.22 6.48 -6.89
C GLN A 13 21.67 7.83 -6.43
N GLN A 14 22.47 8.90 -6.48
CA GLN A 14 22.00 10.25 -6.14
C GLN A 14 21.00 10.78 -7.17
N VAL A 15 21.27 10.63 -8.47
CA VAL A 15 20.36 11.09 -9.54
C VAL A 15 19.03 10.33 -9.51
N VAL A 16 19.04 9.01 -9.30
CA VAL A 16 17.80 8.22 -9.17
C VAL A 16 17.03 8.59 -7.90
N SER A 17 17.73 8.80 -6.77
CA SER A 17 17.06 9.24 -5.54
C SER A 17 16.44 10.64 -5.68
N GLN A 18 17.06 11.50 -6.48
CA GLN A 18 16.65 12.89 -6.66
C GLN A 18 15.52 13.00 -7.70
N GLU A 19 15.55 12.23 -8.80
CA GLU A 19 14.40 12.08 -9.69
C GLU A 19 13.19 11.45 -9.00
N MET A 20 13.38 10.49 -8.08
CA MET A 20 12.28 9.94 -7.29
C MET A 20 11.74 10.93 -6.24
N LYS A 21 12.60 11.81 -5.71
CA LYS A 21 12.19 12.91 -4.82
C LYS A 21 11.45 14.01 -5.57
N ASP A 22 11.94 14.38 -6.74
CA ASP A 22 11.42 15.49 -7.56
C ASP A 22 10.14 15.10 -8.32
N ASN A 23 9.90 13.81 -8.56
CA ASN A 23 8.64 13.30 -9.14
C ASN A 23 7.59 12.88 -8.09
N CYS A 24 7.83 13.18 -6.81
CA CYS A 24 6.84 12.92 -5.79
C CYS A 24 5.65 13.86 -5.96
N LYS A 25 4.48 13.31 -6.27
CA LYS A 25 3.26 14.12 -6.48
C LYS A 25 2.67 14.68 -5.20
N PHE A 26 3.14 14.24 -4.03
CA PHE A 26 2.69 14.79 -2.76
C PHE A 26 3.61 15.88 -2.26
N ALA A 27 3.05 17.08 -2.14
CA ALA A 27 3.65 18.20 -1.41
C ALA A 27 3.29 18.18 0.10
N HIS A 28 2.65 17.12 0.60
CA HIS A 28 2.07 17.09 1.95
C HIS A 28 2.38 15.78 2.70
N ASP A 29 3.09 15.91 3.82
CA ASP A 29 3.48 14.83 4.74
C ASP A 29 2.30 13.95 5.20
N ILE A 30 1.09 14.52 5.22
CA ILE A 30 -0.15 13.83 5.63
C ILE A 30 -0.48 12.70 4.67
N LEU A 31 -0.37 12.91 3.36
CA LEU A 31 -0.76 11.91 2.37
C LEU A 31 0.27 10.78 2.28
N GLU A 32 1.56 11.11 2.40
CA GLU A 32 2.61 10.10 2.54
C GLU A 32 2.41 9.25 3.80
N SER A 33 2.06 9.88 4.93
CA SER A 33 1.76 9.19 6.19
C SER A 33 0.52 8.29 6.07
N SER A 34 -0.54 8.75 5.41
CA SER A 34 -1.74 7.95 5.14
C SER A 34 -1.43 6.68 4.34
N VAL A 35 -0.57 6.79 3.32
CA VAL A 35 -0.20 5.63 2.50
C VAL A 35 0.72 4.66 3.24
N LYS A 36 1.65 5.16 4.07
CA LYS A 36 2.43 4.30 4.99
C LYS A 36 1.53 3.57 5.98
N ASN A 37 0.58 4.28 6.58
CA ASN A 37 -0.39 3.67 7.51
C ASN A 37 -1.25 2.61 6.82
N LEU A 38 -1.68 2.84 5.58
CA LEU A 38 -2.40 1.84 4.78
C LEU A 38 -1.59 0.54 4.63
N GLN A 39 -0.30 0.64 4.35
CA GLN A 39 0.58 -0.53 4.25
C GLN A 39 0.77 -1.24 5.59
N THR A 40 1.20 -0.50 6.62
CA THR A 40 1.48 -1.06 7.95
C THR A 40 0.25 -1.74 8.57
N SER A 41 -0.93 -1.13 8.42
CA SER A 41 -2.16 -1.74 8.95
C SER A 41 -2.54 -3.03 8.22
N LYS A 42 -2.28 -3.13 6.91
CA LYS A 42 -2.47 -4.38 6.17
C LYS A 42 -1.47 -5.45 6.62
N GLU A 43 -0.21 -5.09 6.82
CA GLU A 43 0.81 -6.03 7.33
C GLU A 43 0.42 -6.60 8.71
N ASN A 44 -0.17 -5.77 9.59
CA ASN A 44 -0.71 -6.23 10.87
C ASN A 44 -1.89 -7.22 10.69
N CYS A 45 -2.82 -6.94 9.77
CA CYS A 45 -3.92 -7.86 9.46
C CYS A 45 -3.40 -9.20 8.94
N ASP A 46 -2.40 -9.18 8.04
CA ASP A 46 -1.78 -10.38 7.48
C ASP A 46 -1.03 -11.19 8.54
N GLN A 47 -0.35 -10.53 9.48
CA GLN A 47 0.33 -11.20 10.58
C GLN A 47 -0.67 -11.92 11.51
N ILE A 48 -1.77 -11.26 11.86
CA ILE A 48 -2.84 -11.87 12.67
C ILE A 48 -3.46 -13.05 11.92
N PHE A 49 -3.74 -12.88 10.62
CA PHE A 49 -4.26 -13.94 9.78
C PHE A 49 -3.30 -15.14 9.74
N GLY A 50 -1.99 -14.92 9.53
CA GLY A 50 -0.99 -15.99 9.54
C GLY A 50 -0.84 -16.70 10.88
N GLN A 51 -1.19 -16.05 12.00
CA GLN A 51 -1.25 -16.67 13.33
C GLN A 51 -2.55 -17.45 13.56
N CYS A 52 -3.66 -17.01 12.95
CA CYS A 52 -4.97 -17.67 13.02
C CYS A 52 -5.03 -18.89 12.10
N PHE A 53 -4.48 -18.75 10.90
CA PHE A 53 -4.57 -19.71 9.82
C PHE A 53 -3.54 -20.84 9.99
N SER A 54 -4.04 -22.02 10.33
CA SER A 54 -3.44 -23.29 9.95
C SER A 54 -4.47 -24.03 9.10
N GLU A 55 -4.04 -24.79 8.08
CA GLU A 55 -4.98 -25.53 7.19
C GLU A 55 -5.94 -26.44 8.00
N ASP A 56 -5.47 -26.95 9.14
CA ASP A 56 -6.27 -27.76 10.07
C ASP A 56 -7.22 -26.92 10.95
N SER A 57 -6.87 -25.68 11.31
CA SER A 57 -7.69 -24.81 12.19
C SER A 57 -8.80 -24.07 11.44
N ASP A 58 -8.54 -23.58 10.23
CA ASP A 58 -9.50 -22.74 9.51
C ASP A 58 -10.63 -23.57 8.89
N ASN A 59 -10.31 -24.76 8.37
CA ASN A 59 -11.31 -25.74 7.94
C ASN A 59 -12.15 -26.26 9.11
N ALA A 60 -11.57 -26.41 10.30
CA ALA A 60 -12.29 -26.80 11.52
C ALA A 60 -13.18 -25.66 12.09
N GLN A 61 -12.90 -24.41 11.73
CA GLN A 61 -13.66 -23.22 12.14
C GLN A 61 -14.53 -22.62 11.03
N ASN A 62 -14.79 -23.36 9.94
CA ASN A 62 -15.61 -22.94 8.80
C ASN A 62 -15.14 -21.62 8.13
N GLY A 63 -13.83 -21.37 8.03
CA GLY A 63 -13.29 -20.19 7.35
C GLY A 63 -13.34 -18.90 8.18
N LYS A 64 -13.49 -19.01 9.50
CA LYS A 64 -13.55 -17.87 10.41
C LYS A 64 -12.30 -16.97 10.33
N CYS A 65 -11.11 -17.52 10.14
CA CYS A 65 -9.90 -16.70 10.00
C CYS A 65 -9.92 -15.86 8.71
N ILE A 66 -10.48 -16.42 7.62
CA ILE A 66 -10.65 -15.70 6.35
C ILE A 66 -11.66 -14.57 6.49
N GLU A 67 -12.76 -14.78 7.21
CA GLU A 67 -13.75 -13.73 7.51
C GLU A 67 -13.12 -12.59 8.33
N GLU A 68 -12.46 -12.92 9.45
CA GLU A 68 -11.79 -11.94 10.31
C GLU A 68 -10.70 -11.15 9.56
N HIS A 69 -9.96 -11.81 8.65
CA HIS A 69 -8.97 -11.13 7.81
C HIS A 69 -9.63 -10.14 6.84
N ASN A 70 -10.72 -10.52 6.17
CA ASN A 70 -11.43 -9.61 5.27
C ASN A 70 -12.05 -8.42 6.01
N ASP A 71 -12.56 -8.63 7.22
CA ASP A 71 -13.07 -7.55 8.07
C ASP A 71 -11.95 -6.59 8.49
N CYS A 72 -10.79 -7.14 8.88
CA CYS A 72 -9.60 -6.35 9.19
C CYS A 72 -9.20 -5.47 8.00
N ILE A 73 -9.07 -6.05 6.81
CA ILE A 73 -8.69 -5.30 5.60
C ILE A 73 -9.75 -4.27 5.19
N THR A 74 -11.03 -4.57 5.40
CA THR A 74 -12.12 -3.61 5.17
C THR A 74 -11.96 -2.37 6.06
N MET A 75 -11.63 -2.56 7.34
CA MET A 75 -11.35 -1.44 8.25
C MET A 75 -10.13 -0.63 7.81
N VAL A 76 -9.06 -1.30 7.35
CA VAL A 76 -7.87 -0.64 6.81
C VAL A 76 -8.21 0.28 5.63
N LEU A 77 -9.05 -0.19 4.70
CA LEU A 77 -9.51 0.61 3.56
C LEU A 77 -10.34 1.82 3.98
N TYR A 78 -11.23 1.66 4.96
CA TYR A 78 -12.02 2.78 5.49
C TYR A 78 -11.17 3.83 6.20
N GLN A 79 -10.19 3.40 7.00
CA GLN A 79 -9.25 4.32 7.66
C GLN A 79 -8.45 5.12 6.64
N TYR A 80 -7.96 4.47 5.58
CA TYR A 80 -7.26 5.16 4.51
C TYR A 80 -8.18 6.17 3.81
N GLN A 81 -9.39 5.77 3.41
CA GLN A 81 -10.38 6.65 2.79
C GLN A 81 -10.68 7.89 3.65
N ASP A 82 -10.91 7.73 4.95
CA ASP A 82 -11.14 8.86 5.86
C ASP A 82 -9.92 9.79 5.95
N SER A 83 -8.72 9.23 5.99
CA SER A 83 -7.47 10.01 6.06
C SER A 83 -7.19 10.86 4.82
N ILE A 84 -7.74 10.47 3.66
CA ILE A 84 -7.52 11.16 2.39
C ILE A 84 -8.73 11.99 1.94
N LYS A 85 -9.83 12.03 2.70
CA LYS A 85 -11.12 12.60 2.28
C LYS A 85 -11.06 14.08 1.86
N GLU A 86 -10.14 14.84 2.45
CA GLU A 86 -9.95 16.26 2.15
C GLU A 86 -9.05 16.49 0.91
N SER A 87 -8.52 15.41 0.32
CA SER A 87 -7.70 15.46 -0.90
C SER A 87 -8.50 14.94 -2.09
N ASP A 88 -9.01 15.87 -2.91
CA ASP A 88 -9.76 15.55 -4.13
C ASP A 88 -9.01 14.56 -5.03
N TYR A 89 -7.69 14.77 -5.19
CA TYR A 89 -6.86 13.91 -6.04
C TYR A 89 -6.72 12.49 -5.48
N ALA A 90 -6.46 12.33 -4.18
CA ALA A 90 -6.32 11.02 -3.56
C ALA A 90 -7.66 10.27 -3.51
N MET A 91 -8.75 10.97 -3.21
CA MET A 91 -10.11 10.41 -3.26
C MET A 91 -10.53 9.98 -4.66
N GLN A 92 -10.15 10.74 -5.69
CA GLN A 92 -10.37 10.34 -7.07
C GLN A 92 -9.64 9.04 -7.39
N LEU A 93 -8.36 8.91 -7.03
CA LEU A 93 -7.60 7.68 -7.27
C LEU A 93 -8.17 6.48 -6.51
N PHE A 94 -8.58 6.67 -5.26
CA PHE A 94 -9.24 5.63 -4.47
C PHE A 94 -10.54 5.17 -5.16
N THR A 95 -11.39 6.11 -5.56
CA THR A 95 -12.65 5.78 -6.24
C THR A 95 -12.42 5.09 -7.60
N GLU A 96 -11.47 5.58 -8.39
CA GLU A 96 -11.09 4.97 -9.68
C GLU A 96 -10.54 3.55 -9.51
N SER A 97 -9.82 3.28 -8.42
CA SER A 97 -9.27 1.95 -8.18
C SER A 97 -10.35 0.91 -7.87
N LEU A 98 -11.49 1.34 -7.31
CA LEU A 98 -12.58 0.47 -6.90
C LEU A 98 -13.72 0.40 -7.92
N SER A 99 -13.76 1.27 -8.94
CA SER A 99 -14.87 1.36 -9.90
C SER A 99 -15.05 0.11 -10.76
N ASN A 100 -13.99 -0.70 -10.93
CA ASN A 100 -14.00 -1.94 -11.71
C ASN A 100 -14.02 -3.20 -10.84
N ALA A 101 -14.10 -3.06 -9.51
CA ALA A 101 -14.20 -4.22 -8.62
C ALA A 101 -15.58 -4.87 -8.77
N ASP A 102 -15.63 -6.11 -9.27
CA ASP A 102 -16.87 -6.87 -9.36
C ASP A 102 -17.28 -7.43 -7.98
N GLY A 103 -18.44 -8.10 -7.93
CA GLY A 103 -18.97 -8.68 -6.68
C GLY A 103 -18.12 -9.83 -6.10
N THR A 104 -17.11 -10.32 -6.81
CA THR A 104 -16.18 -11.37 -6.34
C THR A 104 -14.90 -10.77 -5.74
N CYS A 105 -14.67 -9.47 -5.89
CA CYS A 105 -13.53 -8.78 -5.33
C CYS A 105 -13.75 -8.47 -3.83
N HIS A 106 -13.27 -9.39 -2.98
CA HIS A 106 -13.28 -9.23 -1.53
C HIS A 106 -12.27 -8.17 -1.03
N ALA A 107 -12.19 -7.94 0.28
CA ALA A 107 -11.45 -6.82 0.87
C ALA A 107 -9.96 -6.82 0.47
N VAL A 108 -9.30 -7.98 0.47
CA VAL A 108 -7.90 -8.14 0.04
C VAL A 108 -7.72 -7.74 -1.44
N CYS A 109 -8.66 -8.13 -2.30
CA CYS A 109 -8.65 -7.72 -3.71
C CYS A 109 -8.77 -6.20 -3.85
N LYS A 110 -9.72 -5.57 -3.14
CA LYS A 110 -9.90 -4.12 -3.13
C LYS A 110 -8.65 -3.38 -2.64
N TYR A 111 -8.01 -3.89 -1.59
CA TYR A 111 -6.74 -3.36 -1.10
C TYR A 111 -5.68 -3.35 -2.19
N ASN A 112 -5.51 -4.46 -2.91
CA ASN A 112 -4.51 -4.57 -3.96
C ASN A 112 -4.78 -3.58 -5.10
N LEU A 113 -6.04 -3.38 -5.50
CA LEU A 113 -6.41 -2.40 -6.52
C LEU A 113 -6.03 -0.98 -6.10
N VAL A 114 -6.37 -0.58 -4.87
CA VAL A 114 -6.00 0.73 -4.31
C VAL A 114 -4.48 0.86 -4.28
N PHE A 115 -3.78 -0.10 -3.68
CA PHE A 115 -2.33 -0.02 -3.49
C PHE A 115 -1.58 0.05 -4.83
N MET A 116 -1.92 -0.77 -5.81
CA MET A 116 -1.32 -0.72 -7.15
C MET A 116 -1.55 0.63 -7.83
N LYS A 117 -2.75 1.20 -7.72
CA LYS A 117 -3.03 2.54 -8.27
C LYS A 117 -2.13 3.62 -7.64
N LEU A 118 -1.88 3.54 -6.33
CA LEU A 118 -0.96 4.44 -5.64
C LEU A 118 0.50 4.26 -6.14
N VAL A 119 0.94 3.01 -6.34
CA VAL A 119 2.25 2.69 -6.92
C VAL A 119 2.39 3.29 -8.33
N GLU A 120 1.42 3.04 -9.21
CA GLU A 120 1.40 3.53 -10.60
C GLU A 120 1.45 5.06 -10.67
N LYS A 121 0.83 5.74 -9.71
CA LYS A 121 0.84 7.21 -9.62
C LYS A 121 2.05 7.76 -8.88
N SER A 122 3.01 6.90 -8.51
CA SER A 122 4.23 7.27 -7.78
C SER A 122 3.93 7.98 -6.46
N MET A 123 2.91 7.50 -5.76
CA MET A 123 2.46 8.02 -4.47
C MET A 123 3.23 7.44 -3.27
N LEU A 124 4.18 6.53 -3.52
CA LEU A 124 5.00 5.84 -2.51
C LEU A 124 6.43 6.40 -2.43
N CYS A 125 6.55 7.73 -2.34
CA CYS A 125 7.85 8.37 -2.24
C CYS A 125 8.49 8.02 -0.89
N GLY A 126 9.48 7.12 -0.87
CA GLY A 126 10.22 6.77 0.34
C GLY A 126 9.88 5.43 1.00
N LEU A 127 9.00 4.60 0.44
CA LEU A 127 8.80 3.22 0.91
C LEU A 127 9.91 2.26 0.49
N TYR A 128 10.70 2.63 -0.53
CA TYR A 128 11.84 1.85 -1.03
C TYR A 128 13.20 2.53 -0.80
N SER A 129 13.24 3.64 -0.06
CA SER A 129 14.49 4.23 0.40
C SER A 129 14.90 3.57 1.71
N SER A 130 15.55 2.41 1.61
CA SER A 130 16.27 1.74 2.69
C SER A 130 17.68 1.40 2.21
#